data_AF-A0A9E0G926-F1
#
_entry.id   AF-A0A9E0G926-F1
#
_cell.length_a   1.000
_cell.length_b   1.000
_cell.length_c   1.000
_cell.angle_alpha   90.00
_cell.angle_beta   90.00
_cell.angle_gamma   90.00
#
_symmetry.space_group_name_H-M   'P 1'
#
loop_
_entity.id
_entity.type
_entity.pdbx_description
1 polymer ?
#
loop_
_entity_poly.entity_id
_entity_poly.type
_entity_poly.pdbx_seq_one_letter_code
_entity_poly.pdbx_strand_id
1 'polypeptide(L)'
;MPALRTRRGFMRSPIVLLSLSVCLAAAALVGGCGSDNQAGGTPSTADATPGSIEIAAVLPAFEYYGACGNETVDVDGTIFYPVLPERMAEIDLARYPVEDAVATASGLLRVVAPGPGDDVGTMIVYIDGNARFQSDSGRVVWLTDEEQTYNWVC
;
A
#
# COMPACT_ATOMS: atom_id res chain seq x y z
N MET A 1 33.51 48.38 20.89
CA MET A 1 33.35 49.43 19.85
C MET A 1 32.25 48.98 18.90
N PRO A 2 31.10 49.67 18.83
CA PRO A 2 30.00 49.35 17.92
C PRO A 2 30.09 50.16 16.61
N ALA A 3 29.23 49.78 15.65
CA ALA A 3 28.90 50.41 14.36
C ALA A 3 29.78 50.03 13.16
N LEU A 4 29.20 49.39 12.14
CA LEU A 4 28.55 50.13 11.06
C LEU A 4 27.58 49.25 10.25
N ARG A 5 26.55 49.91 9.78
CA ARG A 5 25.31 49.43 9.17
C ARG A 5 25.41 49.70 7.67
N THR A 6 25.24 48.70 6.80
CA THR A 6 25.13 48.97 5.35
C THR A 6 24.11 48.08 4.65
N ARG A 7 22.95 48.70 4.39
CA ARG A 7 22.10 48.72 3.17
C ARG A 7 21.71 47.37 2.53
N ARG A 8 20.42 47.01 2.62
CA ARG A 8 19.35 47.34 1.64
C ARG A 8 19.62 46.79 0.23
N GLY A 9 19.06 45.62 -0.07
CA GLY A 9 18.79 45.11 -1.42
C GLY A 9 17.30 44.76 -1.52
N PHE A 10 16.47 45.79 -1.71
CA PHE A 10 15.03 45.71 -1.87
C PHE A 10 14.77 45.44 -3.36
N MET A 11 14.63 44.20 -3.80
CA MET A 11 14.16 43.91 -5.16
C MET A 11 12.65 43.73 -5.13
N ARG A 12 11.97 44.87 -5.22
CA ARG A 12 10.61 45.00 -5.72
C ARG A 12 10.58 44.49 -7.16
N SER A 13 9.83 43.43 -7.41
CA SER A 13 9.31 43.17 -8.75
C SER A 13 7.82 43.52 -8.74
N PRO A 14 7.40 44.57 -9.46
CA PRO A 14 6.01 44.99 -9.51
C PRO A 14 5.32 44.55 -10.81
N ILE A 15 3.98 44.46 -10.76
CA ILE A 15 3.03 44.76 -11.87
C ILE A 15 2.90 43.69 -12.98
N VAL A 16 1.76 43.30 -13.55
CA VAL A 16 0.30 43.55 -13.46
C VAL A 16 -0.36 42.51 -14.41
N LEU A 17 -1.69 42.34 -14.32
CA LEU A 17 -2.70 41.82 -15.29
C LEU A 17 -3.42 40.61 -14.67
N LEU A 18 -4.59 40.71 -14.02
CA LEU A 18 -5.84 41.44 -14.31
C LEU A 18 -6.42 41.12 -15.69
N SER A 19 -7.11 39.98 -15.80
CA SER A 19 -8.12 39.75 -16.83
C SER A 19 -9.36 39.13 -16.18
N LEU A 20 -10.23 40.02 -15.72
CA LEU A 20 -11.61 39.74 -15.38
C LEU A 20 -12.39 39.62 -16.70
N SER A 21 -12.71 38.40 -17.14
CA SER A 21 -13.62 38.20 -18.28
C SER A 21 -14.88 37.52 -17.79
N VAL A 22 -15.86 38.36 -17.42
CA VAL A 22 -17.27 38.00 -17.35
C VAL A 22 -17.79 37.98 -18.79
N CYS A 23 -18.05 36.80 -19.33
CA CYS A 23 -18.91 36.65 -20.50
C CYS A 23 -20.16 35.89 -20.07
N LEU A 24 -21.21 36.67 -19.82
CA LEU A 24 -22.58 36.22 -19.65
C LEU A 24 -23.10 35.74 -21.02
N ALA A 25 -23.41 34.46 -21.16
CA ALA A 25 -24.22 33.96 -22.27
C ALA A 25 -25.09 32.80 -21.79
N ALA A 26 -26.37 33.11 -21.57
CA ALA A 26 -27.43 32.12 -21.44
C ALA A 26 -27.89 31.71 -22.84
N ALA A 27 -27.92 30.41 -23.13
CA ALA A 27 -28.79 29.82 -24.15
C ALA A 27 -28.95 28.32 -23.85
N ALA A 28 -30.17 27.94 -23.46
CA ALA A 28 -30.62 26.56 -23.44
C ALA A 28 -30.69 26.00 -24.87
N LEU A 29 -30.50 24.69 -25.05
CA LEU A 29 -31.26 23.80 -25.93
C LEU A 29 -30.73 22.35 -25.84
N VAL A 30 -31.62 21.47 -25.36
CA VAL A 30 -31.86 20.05 -25.68
C VAL A 30 -30.85 19.31 -26.58
N GLY A 31 -30.38 18.15 -26.09
CA GLY A 31 -29.88 17.04 -26.94
C GLY A 31 -28.69 16.29 -26.33
N GLY A 32 -28.92 15.20 -25.59
CA GLY A 32 -27.86 14.36 -25.04
C GLY A 32 -28.12 12.88 -25.27
N CYS A 33 -27.56 12.33 -26.35
CA CYS A 33 -27.35 10.90 -26.57
C CYS A 33 -26.04 10.72 -27.36
N GLY A 34 -25.12 9.88 -26.87
CA GLY A 34 -23.84 9.48 -27.48
C GLY A 34 -22.61 10.17 -26.84
N SER A 35 -21.90 9.51 -25.90
CA SER A 35 -20.69 8.66 -26.12
C SER A 35 -19.40 9.51 -26.07
N ASP A 36 -18.34 9.31 -25.27
CA ASP A 36 -17.77 8.12 -24.60
C ASP A 36 -16.80 8.50 -23.44
N ASN A 37 -16.49 7.52 -22.58
CA ASN A 37 -15.27 7.34 -21.78
C ASN A 37 -15.00 8.29 -20.59
N GLN A 38 -15.69 8.05 -19.48
CA GLN A 38 -15.03 8.11 -18.18
C GLN A 38 -15.36 6.81 -17.46
N ALA A 39 -14.38 5.90 -17.44
CA ALA A 39 -14.45 4.71 -16.61
C ALA A 39 -14.70 5.17 -15.18
N GLY A 40 -15.93 4.95 -14.72
CA GLY A 40 -16.32 5.10 -13.33
C GLY A 40 -15.57 4.05 -12.52
N GLY A 41 -14.37 4.40 -12.09
CA GLY A 41 -13.78 3.84 -10.89
C GLY A 41 -14.34 4.60 -9.70
N THR A 42 -15.62 4.37 -9.39
CA THR A 42 -16.06 4.55 -8.00
C THR A 42 -15.11 3.67 -7.19
N PRO A 43 -14.45 4.17 -6.12
CA PRO A 43 -13.90 3.23 -5.14
C PRO A 43 -15.08 2.35 -4.77
N SER A 44 -14.99 1.05 -5.04
CA SER A 44 -15.87 0.11 -4.37
C SER A 44 -15.64 0.38 -2.90
N THR A 45 -16.55 1.11 -2.27
CA THR A 45 -16.88 0.85 -0.89
C THR A 45 -17.42 -0.57 -0.92
N ALA A 46 -16.51 -1.54 -0.98
CA ALA A 46 -16.80 -2.91 -0.61
C ALA A 46 -17.49 -2.77 0.74
N ASP A 47 -18.72 -3.27 0.82
CA ASP A 47 -19.47 -3.31 2.07
C ASP A 47 -18.50 -3.79 3.16
N ALA A 48 -18.11 -2.88 4.05
CA ALA A 48 -17.13 -3.19 5.08
C ALA A 48 -17.77 -4.30 5.92
N THR A 49 -17.22 -5.51 5.82
CA THR A 49 -17.75 -6.64 6.58
C THR A 49 -17.58 -6.30 8.05
N PRO A 50 -18.65 -6.18 8.85
CA PRO A 50 -18.51 -5.75 10.24
C PRO A 50 -17.56 -6.69 10.99
N GLY A 51 -16.49 -6.13 11.54
CA GLY A 51 -15.44 -6.88 12.24
C GLY A 51 -14.23 -7.26 11.39
N SER A 52 -14.25 -7.03 10.06
CA SER A 52 -13.07 -7.20 9.22
C SER A 52 -12.04 -6.09 9.47
N ILE A 53 -10.76 -6.43 9.38
CA ILE A 53 -9.66 -5.48 9.36
C ILE A 53 -9.61 -4.82 7.98
N GLU A 54 -9.46 -3.50 7.96
CA GLU A 54 -9.36 -2.73 6.73
C GLU A 54 -8.04 -2.99 6.01
N ILE A 55 -8.10 -3.10 4.68
CA ILE A 55 -6.91 -3.19 3.82
C ILE A 55 -6.35 -1.77 3.62
N ALA A 56 -5.12 -1.55 4.06
CA ALA A 56 -4.40 -0.31 3.84
C ALA A 56 -3.78 -0.23 2.44
N ALA A 57 -3.27 -1.35 1.92
CA ALA A 57 -2.69 -1.43 0.58
C ALA A 57 -2.77 -2.84 -0.01
N VAL A 58 -2.87 -2.92 -1.34
CA VAL A 58 -2.69 -4.15 -2.13
C VAL A 58 -1.59 -3.91 -3.14
N LEU A 59 -0.53 -4.71 -3.06
CA LEU A 59 0.69 -4.59 -3.85
C LEU A 59 0.85 -5.86 -4.70
N PRO A 60 0.44 -5.83 -5.99
CA PRO A 60 0.62 -6.95 -6.89
C PRO A 60 2.07 -7.04 -7.37
N ALA A 61 2.48 -8.23 -7.84
CA ALA A 61 3.85 -8.50 -8.33
C ALA A 61 4.94 -8.07 -7.34
N PHE A 62 4.66 -8.21 -6.04
CA PHE A 62 5.57 -7.91 -4.95
C PHE A 62 6.62 -9.01 -4.84
N GLU A 63 7.89 -8.62 -4.75
CA GLU A 63 9.01 -9.55 -4.60
C GLU A 63 9.28 -9.82 -3.11
N TYR A 64 9.14 -11.07 -2.70
CA TYR A 64 9.45 -11.50 -1.35
C TYR A 64 9.79 -12.98 -1.29
N TYR A 65 10.95 -13.29 -0.73
CA TYR A 65 11.43 -14.66 -0.57
C TYR A 65 11.95 -14.89 0.85
N GLY A 66 11.11 -15.48 1.69
CA GLY A 66 11.48 -15.92 3.03
C GLY A 66 12.23 -17.26 3.00
N ALA A 67 13.52 -17.27 2.68
CA ALA A 67 14.35 -18.48 2.63
C ALA A 67 14.45 -19.17 4.00
N CYS A 68 14.57 -18.34 5.04
CA CYS A 68 14.88 -18.69 6.41
C CYS A 68 13.75 -18.39 7.38
N GLY A 69 12.78 -17.59 6.97
CA GLY A 69 11.68 -17.16 7.83
C GLY A 69 12.03 -16.06 8.80
N ASN A 70 13.14 -15.37 8.57
CA ASN A 70 13.54 -14.18 9.31
C ASN A 70 13.81 -12.99 8.38
N GLU A 71 13.49 -13.12 7.10
CA GLU A 71 13.65 -12.07 6.10
C GLU A 71 12.59 -10.99 6.31
N THR A 72 13.03 -9.82 6.75
CA THR A 72 12.18 -8.63 6.84
C THR A 72 11.97 -8.03 5.47
N VAL A 73 10.87 -7.31 5.29
CA VAL A 73 10.62 -6.53 4.09
C VAL A 73 10.20 -5.10 4.43
N ASP A 74 10.67 -4.14 3.64
CA ASP A 74 10.26 -2.74 3.73
C ASP A 74 9.11 -2.49 2.75
N VAL A 75 7.98 -2.02 3.28
CA VAL A 75 6.85 -1.54 2.50
C VAL A 75 6.60 -0.09 2.87
N ASP A 76 6.89 0.82 1.94
CA ASP A 76 6.69 2.27 2.08
C ASP A 76 7.31 2.87 3.37
N GLY A 77 8.47 2.35 3.80
CA GLY A 77 9.21 2.78 4.99
C GLY A 77 8.79 2.07 6.28
N THR A 78 7.89 1.10 6.21
CA THR A 78 7.49 0.24 7.33
C THR A 78 8.14 -1.12 7.19
N ILE A 79 8.87 -1.55 8.22
CA ILE A 79 9.52 -2.86 8.23
C ILE A 79 8.54 -3.91 8.73
N PHE A 80 8.28 -4.91 7.90
CA PHE A 80 7.47 -6.06 8.22
C PHE A 80 8.35 -7.28 8.49
N TYR A 81 8.05 -7.96 9.60
CA TYR A 81 8.73 -9.13 10.12
C TYR A 81 7.85 -10.36 9.94
N PRO A 82 8.36 -11.49 9.43
CA PRO A 82 7.63 -12.76 9.43
C PRO A 82 7.09 -13.11 10.81
N VAL A 83 5.78 -13.40 10.89
CA VAL A 83 5.13 -13.77 12.15
C VAL A 83 5.66 -15.13 12.61
N LEU A 84 6.03 -15.21 13.90
CA LEU A 84 6.49 -16.46 14.53
C LEU A 84 5.37 -17.53 14.52
N PRO A 85 5.69 -18.82 14.34
CA PRO A 85 4.69 -19.89 14.35
C PRO A 85 3.79 -19.91 15.60
N GLU A 86 4.31 -19.51 16.75
CA GLU A 86 3.56 -19.43 18.00
C GLU A 86 2.51 -18.31 17.97
N ARG A 87 2.87 -17.16 17.40
CA ARG A 87 1.96 -16.00 17.25
C ARG A 87 0.94 -16.18 16.14
N MET A 88 1.26 -17.00 15.13
CA MET A 88 0.31 -17.35 14.07
C MET A 88 -0.99 -17.94 14.61
N ALA A 89 -0.94 -18.69 15.72
CA ALA A 89 -2.13 -19.26 16.36
C ALA A 89 -3.02 -18.22 17.06
N GLU A 90 -2.50 -17.01 17.31
CA GLU A 90 -3.21 -15.90 17.95
C GLU A 90 -3.96 -15.03 16.94
N ILE A 91 -3.61 -15.12 15.66
CA ILE A 91 -4.24 -14.33 14.59
C ILE A 91 -5.60 -14.94 14.26
N ASP A 92 -6.66 -14.14 14.44
CA ASP A 92 -7.99 -14.47 13.96
C ASP A 92 -8.09 -14.21 12.45
N LEU A 93 -7.68 -15.20 11.66
CA LEU A 93 -7.64 -15.15 10.20
C LEU A 93 -8.99 -14.79 9.57
N ALA A 94 -10.11 -15.04 10.26
CA ALA A 94 -11.45 -14.73 9.75
C ALA A 94 -11.72 -13.22 9.65
N ARG A 95 -10.94 -12.40 10.37
CA ARG A 95 -11.06 -10.94 10.32
C ARG A 95 -10.32 -10.31 9.15
N TYR A 96 -9.45 -11.05 8.49
CA TYR A 96 -8.63 -10.49 7.41
C TYR A 96 -9.27 -10.78 6.06
N PRO A 97 -9.78 -9.76 5.36
CA PRO A 97 -10.23 -9.95 4.00
C PRO A 97 -9.05 -10.35 3.12
N VAL A 98 -9.28 -11.32 2.25
CA VAL A 98 -8.36 -11.69 1.18
C VAL A 98 -8.97 -11.19 -0.12
N GLU A 99 -8.20 -10.43 -0.89
CA GLU A 99 -8.46 -10.27 -2.32
C GLU A 99 -8.36 -11.67 -2.95
N ASP A 100 -9.21 -11.99 -3.94
CA ASP A 100 -9.57 -13.31 -4.51
C ASP A 100 -8.39 -14.27 -4.85
N ALA A 101 -7.66 -14.69 -3.82
CA ALA A 101 -6.43 -15.46 -3.89
C ALA A 101 -6.53 -16.61 -2.88
N VAL A 102 -6.72 -17.81 -3.44
CA VAL A 102 -7.00 -19.04 -2.69
C VAL A 102 -5.86 -19.31 -1.70
N ALA A 103 -6.10 -19.11 -0.41
CA ALA A 103 -5.10 -19.33 0.63
C ALA A 103 -4.74 -20.83 0.69
N THR A 104 -3.51 -21.17 0.32
CA THR A 104 -2.94 -22.48 0.64
C THR A 104 -2.13 -22.33 1.92
N ALA A 105 -2.34 -23.24 2.87
CA ALA A 105 -1.66 -23.23 4.17
C ALA A 105 -0.14 -23.08 3.99
N SER A 106 0.45 -22.22 4.82
CA SER A 106 1.89 -21.90 4.83
C SER A 106 2.73 -23.17 4.89
N GLY A 107 3.47 -23.45 3.81
CA GLY A 107 4.50 -24.47 3.79
C GLY A 107 5.72 -24.01 4.59
N LEU A 108 6.38 -24.96 5.27
CA LEU A 108 7.66 -24.71 5.94
C LEU A 108 8.63 -24.03 4.95
N LEU A 109 9.16 -22.88 5.35
CA LEU A 109 10.20 -22.18 4.61
C LEU A 109 11.43 -23.10 4.56
N ARG A 110 11.83 -23.48 3.34
CA ARG A 110 13.01 -24.33 3.13
C ARG A 110 14.13 -23.45 2.58
N VAL A 111 15.35 -23.72 3.04
CA VAL A 111 16.59 -23.10 2.54
C VAL A 111 16.96 -23.68 1.16
N VAL A 112 16.07 -23.53 0.19
CA VAL A 112 16.24 -23.99 -1.18
C VAL A 112 15.78 -22.86 -2.08
N ALA A 113 16.62 -22.48 -3.06
CA ALA A 113 16.31 -21.43 -4.04
C ALA A 113 14.84 -21.48 -4.50
N PRO A 114 14.18 -20.32 -4.65
CA PRO A 114 12.76 -20.28 -4.96
C PRO A 114 12.48 -21.08 -6.24
N GLY A 115 11.43 -21.90 -6.20
CA GLY A 115 10.81 -22.41 -7.41
C GLY A 115 10.15 -21.27 -8.18
N PRO A 116 9.78 -21.50 -9.46
CA PRO A 116 9.08 -20.49 -10.25
C PRO A 116 7.83 -19.97 -9.51
N GLY A 117 7.77 -18.65 -9.27
CA GLY A 117 6.63 -18.00 -8.60
C GLY A 117 6.62 -18.11 -7.08
N ASP A 118 7.70 -18.60 -6.44
CA ASP A 118 7.81 -18.65 -4.96
C ASP A 118 8.24 -17.32 -4.33
N ASP A 119 8.85 -16.45 -5.12
CA ASP A 119 9.50 -15.19 -4.73
C ASP A 119 8.78 -13.94 -5.24
N VAL A 120 7.70 -14.10 -6.00
CA VAL A 120 6.84 -13.03 -6.48
C VAL A 120 5.38 -13.35 -6.15
N GLY A 121 4.59 -12.33 -5.82
CA GLY A 121 3.21 -12.53 -5.42
C GLY A 121 2.42 -11.26 -5.15
N THR A 122 1.33 -11.39 -4.40
CA THR A 122 0.55 -10.26 -3.90
C THR A 122 0.83 -10.04 -2.41
N MET A 123 1.22 -8.83 -2.05
CA MET A 123 1.30 -8.38 -0.66
C MET A 123 0.05 -7.54 -0.33
N ILE A 124 -0.65 -7.89 0.74
CA ILE A 124 -1.77 -7.12 1.30
C ILE A 124 -1.32 -6.58 2.65
N VAL A 125 -1.36 -5.27 2.83
CA VAL A 125 -1.08 -4.59 4.10
C VAL A 125 -2.40 -4.20 4.73
N TYR A 126 -2.56 -4.53 6.01
CA TYR A 126 -3.74 -4.22 6.80
C TYR A 126 -3.47 -3.04 7.73
N ILE A 127 -4.53 -2.32 8.09
CA ILE A 127 -4.42 -1.08 8.89
C ILE A 127 -3.94 -1.32 10.33
N ASP A 128 -3.99 -2.56 10.80
CA ASP A 128 -3.65 -2.96 12.17
C ASP A 128 -2.18 -3.39 12.34
N GLY A 129 -1.35 -3.17 11.32
CA GLY A 129 0.08 -3.49 11.36
C GLY A 129 0.41 -4.92 10.90
N ASN A 130 -0.58 -5.73 10.52
CA ASN A 130 -0.34 -7.03 9.90
C ASN A 130 -0.25 -6.91 8.38
N ALA A 131 0.46 -7.85 7.76
CA ALA A 131 0.51 -8.00 6.33
C ALA A 131 0.46 -9.49 5.94
N ARG A 132 -0.04 -9.74 4.74
CA ARG A 132 -0.12 -11.08 4.14
C ARG A 132 0.51 -11.05 2.77
N PHE A 133 1.57 -11.82 2.61
CA PHE A 133 2.13 -12.14 1.31
C PHE A 133 1.59 -13.47 0.81
N GLN A 134 1.14 -13.52 -0.44
CA GLN A 134 0.85 -14.75 -1.14
C GLN A 134 1.64 -14.79 -2.43
N SER A 135 2.54 -15.77 -2.54
CA SER A 135 3.28 -16.02 -3.77
C SER A 135 2.37 -16.48 -4.90
N ASP A 136 2.81 -16.30 -6.14
CA ASP A 136 2.12 -16.79 -7.33
C ASP A 136 2.04 -18.33 -7.37
N SER A 137 2.96 -19.00 -6.69
CA SER A 137 2.92 -20.45 -6.43
C SER A 137 1.94 -20.88 -5.33
N GLY A 138 1.31 -19.92 -4.63
CA GLY A 138 0.28 -20.14 -3.62
C GLY A 138 0.78 -20.23 -2.18
N ARG A 139 2.08 -20.00 -1.91
CA ARG A 139 2.61 -19.97 -0.54
C ARG A 139 2.16 -18.69 0.16
N VAL A 140 1.64 -18.84 1.37
CA VAL A 140 1.21 -17.71 2.20
C VAL A 140 2.21 -17.48 3.33
N VAL A 141 2.61 -16.22 3.52
CA VAL A 141 3.41 -15.76 4.64
C VAL A 141 2.69 -14.59 5.30
N TRP A 142 2.60 -14.64 6.62
CA TRP A 142 2.09 -13.55 7.44
C TRP A 142 3.26 -12.77 8.01
N LEU A 143 3.13 -11.45 8.00
CA LEU A 143 4.11 -10.52 8.53
C LEU A 143 3.41 -9.51 9.45
N THR A 144 4.19 -8.85 10.29
CA THR A 144 3.74 -7.82 11.22
C THR A 144 4.77 -6.71 11.30
N ASP A 145 4.35 -5.48 11.54
CA ASP A 145 5.23 -4.33 11.82
C ASP A 145 5.82 -4.37 13.24
N GLU A 146 5.37 -5.30 14.07
CA GLU A 146 5.98 -5.57 15.37
C GLU A 146 7.28 -6.37 15.21
N GLU A 147 8.36 -5.81 15.74
CA GLU A 147 9.69 -6.44 15.71
C GLU A 147 9.66 -7.86 16.32
N GLN A 148 10.22 -8.82 15.57
CA GLN A 148 10.31 -10.21 15.99
C GLN A 148 11.75 -10.61 16.31
N THR A 149 11.90 -11.47 17.31
CA THR A 149 13.19 -12.12 17.60
C THR A 149 13.15 -13.57 17.18
N TYR A 150 14.03 -13.93 16.24
CA TYR A 150 14.16 -15.29 15.72
C TYR A 150 15.29 -16.03 16.44
N ASN A 151 15.05 -17.27 16.87
CA ASN A 151 16.03 -18.10 17.59
C ASN A 151 16.67 -19.19 16.71
N TRP A 152 16.43 -19.16 15.40
CA TRP A 152 17.04 -20.08 14.43
C TRP A 152 18.05 -19.38 13.53
N VAL A 153 18.89 -20.20 12.91
CA VAL A 153 19.88 -19.79 11.91
C VAL A 153 19.74 -20.72 10.71
N CYS A 154 19.82 -20.14 9.53
CA CYS A 154 20.19 -20.83 8.30
C CYS A 154 21.72 -20.77 8.12
#